data_AF-A0A7X9CH83-F1
#
_entry.id   AF-A0A7X9CH83-F1
#
_cell.length_a   1.000
_cell.length_b   1.000
_cell.length_c   1.000
_cell.angle_alpha   90.00
_cell.angle_beta   90.00
_cell.angle_gamma   90.00
#
_symmetry.space_group_name_H-M   'P 1'
#
loop_
_entity.id
_entity.type
_entity.pdbx_description
1 polymer ?
#
loop_
_entity_poly.entity_id
_entity_poly.type
_entity_poly.pdbx_seq_one_letter_code
_entity_poly.pdbx_strand_id
1 'polypeptide(L)'
;SVPAHELAASETPLALVLERTAVGAAGGLVIRLGIMISVLGASISWILLSVETLYAAARDGVLPRLFQKTNRKGTPVNALLMTQCFTQLFLLSILSPRLNETYLAAITIATTLVLIPYLLSSLYAVKTAFSLRKQESPRHLVIALLGTLYSLYVIYAVGLRYLILSVLFYGIGSLLFLRAKREQRKQPKPWEWAVIILLLGTSALIAGLLLTGRITL
;
A
#
# COMPACT_ATOMS: atom_id res chain seq x y z
N SER A 1 32.75 -20.67 -1.57
CA SER A 1 31.93 -19.44 -1.54
C SER A 1 31.36 -19.21 -2.92
N VAL A 2 30.14 -18.69 -3.03
CA VAL A 2 29.52 -18.36 -4.33
C VAL A 2 29.97 -16.96 -4.76
N PRO A 3 30.45 -16.75 -5.99
CA PRO A 3 30.83 -15.42 -6.47
C PRO A 3 29.67 -14.41 -6.46
N ALA A 4 29.97 -13.13 -6.21
CA ALA A 4 28.94 -12.08 -6.14
C ALA A 4 28.12 -11.94 -7.43
N HIS A 5 28.73 -12.15 -8.60
CA HIS A 5 28.03 -12.07 -9.88
C HIS A 5 27.03 -13.23 -10.07
N GLU A 6 27.36 -14.45 -9.62
CA GLU A 6 26.44 -15.60 -9.63
C GLU A 6 25.26 -15.38 -8.66
N LEU A 7 25.51 -14.76 -7.50
CA LEU A 7 24.45 -14.41 -6.55
C LEU A 7 23.51 -13.34 -7.11
N ALA A 8 24.04 -12.31 -7.77
CA ALA A 8 23.25 -11.24 -8.36
C ALA A 8 22.36 -11.73 -9.53
N ALA A 9 22.82 -12.73 -10.29
CA ALA A 9 22.06 -13.33 -11.39
C ALA A 9 21.05 -14.39 -10.94
N SER A 10 21.11 -14.84 -9.68
CA SER A 10 20.25 -15.91 -9.17
C SER A 10 18.91 -15.35 -8.69
N GLU A 11 17.80 -15.96 -9.15
CA GLU A 11 16.46 -15.67 -8.63
C GLU A 11 16.31 -16.11 -7.16
N THR A 12 17.08 -17.11 -6.73
CA THR A 12 17.08 -17.62 -5.36
C THR A 12 18.50 -17.70 -4.79
N PRO A 13 19.13 -16.57 -4.44
CA PRO A 13 20.53 -16.54 -4.03
C PRO A 13 20.81 -17.43 -2.81
N LEU A 14 19.90 -17.45 -1.83
CA LEU A 14 20.06 -18.26 -0.62
C LEU A 14 20.03 -19.77 -0.91
N ALA A 15 19.16 -20.22 -1.84
CA ALA A 15 19.11 -21.61 -2.26
C ALA A 15 20.40 -21.99 -3.00
N LEU A 16 20.88 -21.12 -3.88
CA LEU A 16 22.14 -21.31 -4.62
C LEU A 16 23.34 -21.43 -3.67
N VAL A 17 23.39 -20.63 -2.60
CA VAL A 17 24.44 -20.76 -1.58
C VAL A 17 24.38 -22.13 -0.93
N LEU A 18 23.19 -22.58 -0.50
CA LEU A 18 23.05 -23.87 0.18
C LEU A 18 23.37 -25.07 -0.73
N GLU A 19 23.03 -25.00 -2.02
CA GLU A 19 23.40 -26.02 -3.00
C GLU A 19 24.92 -26.22 -3.13
N ARG A 20 25.70 -25.16 -2.86
CA ARG A 20 27.17 -25.17 -2.90
C ARG A 20 27.82 -25.51 -1.54
N THR A 21 27.03 -25.81 -0.51
CA THR A 21 27.52 -26.27 0.81
C THR A 21 27.45 -27.80 0.93
N ALA A 22 27.88 -28.35 2.07
CA ALA A 22 27.82 -29.78 2.37
C ALA A 22 26.39 -30.37 2.33
N VAL A 23 25.35 -29.53 2.41
CA VAL A 23 23.94 -29.95 2.33
C VAL A 23 23.52 -30.25 0.88
N GLY A 24 24.26 -29.72 -0.11
CA GLY A 24 24.05 -29.99 -1.53
C GLY A 24 22.63 -29.63 -2.03
N ALA A 25 22.18 -30.33 -3.07
CA ALA A 25 20.88 -30.09 -3.71
C ALA A 25 19.68 -30.18 -2.75
N ALA A 26 19.78 -31.01 -1.71
CA ALA A 26 18.74 -31.11 -0.69
C ALA A 26 18.55 -29.79 0.07
N GLY A 27 19.64 -29.05 0.34
CA GLY A 27 19.59 -27.74 0.99
C GLY A 27 18.89 -26.69 0.12
N GLY A 28 19.17 -26.68 -1.18
CA GLY A 28 18.48 -25.83 -2.15
C GLY A 28 16.98 -26.08 -2.20
N LEU A 29 16.58 -27.35 -2.25
CA LEU A 29 15.17 -27.76 -2.27
C LEU A 29 14.42 -27.30 -1.01
N VAL A 30 15.01 -27.51 0.18
CA VAL A 30 14.41 -27.07 1.45
C VAL A 30 14.18 -25.56 1.47
N ILE A 31 15.16 -24.76 1.01
CA ILE A 31 15.01 -23.30 0.95
C ILE A 31 13.92 -22.90 -0.04
N ARG A 32 13.88 -23.49 -1.24
CA ARG A 32 12.85 -23.17 -2.24
C ARG A 32 11.45 -23.49 -1.70
N LEU A 33 11.26 -24.65 -1.08
CA LEU A 33 9.99 -25.01 -0.43
C LEU A 33 9.65 -24.06 0.72
N GLY A 34 10.62 -23.68 1.54
CA GLY A 34 10.43 -22.71 2.62
C GLY A 34 9.98 -21.34 2.11
N ILE A 35 10.60 -20.85 1.03
CA ILE A 35 10.20 -19.59 0.38
C ILE A 35 8.77 -19.71 -0.16
N MET A 36 8.41 -20.82 -0.83
CA MET A 36 7.05 -21.02 -1.34
C MET A 36 6.02 -20.97 -0.21
N ILE A 37 6.25 -21.67 0.90
CA ILE A 37 5.36 -21.65 2.07
C ILE A 37 5.29 -20.25 2.68
N SER A 38 6.42 -19.56 2.80
CA SER A 38 6.49 -18.19 3.33
C SER A 38 5.67 -17.20 2.49
N VAL A 39 5.82 -17.26 1.16
CA VAL A 39 5.08 -16.41 0.22
C VAL A 39 3.58 -16.71 0.27
N LEU A 40 3.18 -17.98 0.35
CA LEU A 40 1.77 -18.36 0.51
C LEU A 40 1.18 -17.80 1.81
N GLY A 41 1.91 -17.94 2.92
CA GLY A 41 1.49 -17.39 4.22
C GLY A 41 1.36 -15.87 4.17
N ALA A 42 2.37 -15.18 3.67
CA ALA A 42 2.36 -13.73 3.50
C ALA A 42 1.19 -13.27 2.61
N SER A 43 0.92 -13.98 1.51
CA SER A 43 -0.19 -13.67 0.60
C SER A 43 -1.54 -13.70 1.31
N ILE A 44 -1.79 -14.73 2.13
CA ILE A 44 -3.03 -14.83 2.92
C ILE A 44 -3.13 -13.69 3.93
N SER A 45 -2.03 -13.35 4.62
CA SER A 45 -1.99 -12.23 5.56
C SER A 45 -2.30 -10.89 4.90
N TRP A 46 -1.73 -10.63 3.72
CA TRP A 46 -1.98 -9.39 2.96
C TRP A 46 -3.41 -9.30 2.42
N ILE A 47 -3.99 -10.43 1.98
CA ILE A 47 -5.40 -10.49 1.57
C ILE A 47 -6.30 -10.13 2.75
N LEU A 48 -6.09 -10.78 3.92
CA LEU A 48 -6.90 -10.52 5.11
C LEU A 48 -6.77 -9.07 5.57
N LEU A 49 -5.54 -8.53 5.62
CA LEU A 49 -5.29 -7.14 6.00
C LEU A 49 -6.01 -6.16 5.08
N SER A 50 -5.95 -6.39 3.75
CA SER A 50 -6.59 -5.53 2.76
C SER A 50 -8.12 -5.53 2.93
N VAL A 51 -8.70 -6.71 3.12
CA VAL A 51 -10.14 -6.90 3.32
C VAL A 51 -10.61 -6.26 4.63
N GLU A 52 -9.89 -6.49 5.73
CA GLU A 52 -10.23 -5.94 7.04
C GLU A 52 -10.10 -4.42 7.07
N THR A 53 -9.09 -3.86 6.42
CA THR A 53 -8.91 -2.40 6.30
C THR A 53 -10.09 -1.76 5.56
N LEU A 54 -10.53 -2.35 4.43
CA LEU A 54 -11.71 -1.88 3.70
C LEU A 54 -13.00 -2.01 4.54
N TYR A 55 -13.16 -3.14 5.23
CA TYR A 55 -14.32 -3.42 6.06
C TYR A 55 -14.41 -2.46 7.25
N ALA A 56 -13.30 -2.23 7.98
CA ALA A 56 -13.22 -1.31 9.09
C ALA A 56 -13.52 0.14 8.64
N ALA A 57 -12.91 0.60 7.55
CA ALA A 57 -13.18 1.92 7.00
C ALA A 57 -14.66 2.10 6.58
N ALA A 58 -15.32 1.05 6.09
CA ALA A 58 -16.74 1.08 5.78
C ALA A 58 -17.62 1.11 7.03
N ARG A 59 -17.26 0.37 8.08
CA ARG A 59 -17.94 0.41 9.39
C ARG A 59 -17.87 1.77 10.06
N ASP A 60 -16.73 2.46 9.91
CA ASP A 60 -16.54 3.82 10.42
C ASP A 60 -17.23 4.89 9.54
N GLY A 61 -17.88 4.46 8.45
CA GLY A 61 -18.61 5.35 7.55
C GLY A 61 -17.72 6.19 6.65
N VAL A 62 -16.46 5.79 6.44
CA VAL A 62 -15.52 6.43 5.51
C VAL A 62 -15.68 5.86 4.09
N LEU A 63 -16.03 4.58 3.96
CA LEU A 63 -16.31 3.92 2.69
C LEU A 63 -17.81 3.56 2.51
N PRO A 64 -18.28 3.32 1.27
CA PRO A 64 -19.65 2.91 0.99
C PRO A 64 -20.08 1.66 1.77
N ARG A 65 -21.36 1.59 2.14
CA ARG A 65 -21.97 0.49 2.90
C ARG A 65 -21.84 -0.86 2.21
N LEU A 66 -21.62 -0.88 0.89
CA LEU A 66 -21.33 -2.09 0.13
C LEU A 66 -20.20 -2.91 0.79
N PHE A 67 -19.15 -2.25 1.29
CA PHE A 67 -17.99 -2.93 1.88
C PHE A 67 -18.21 -3.35 3.34
N GLN A 68 -19.27 -2.84 4.00
CA GLN A 68 -19.68 -3.26 5.35
C GLN A 68 -20.50 -4.56 5.33
N LYS A 69 -21.04 -4.99 4.17
CA LYS A 69 -21.91 -6.16 4.09
C LYS A 69 -21.12 -7.46 4.30
N THR A 70 -21.49 -8.23 5.32
CA THR A 70 -20.93 -9.55 5.62
C THR A 70 -21.89 -10.69 5.24
N ASN A 71 -21.34 -11.90 5.05
CA ASN A 71 -22.12 -13.13 4.89
C ASN A 71 -22.50 -13.75 6.25
N ARG A 72 -23.17 -14.91 6.24
CA ARG A 72 -23.54 -15.66 7.46
C ARG A 72 -22.37 -16.03 8.38
N LYS A 73 -21.14 -16.07 7.85
CA LYS A 73 -19.91 -16.40 8.58
C LYS A 73 -19.14 -15.14 9.04
N GLY A 74 -19.71 -13.95 8.87
CA GLY A 74 -19.06 -12.68 9.23
C GLY A 74 -18.01 -12.19 8.23
N THR A 75 -17.84 -12.86 7.09
CA THR A 75 -16.84 -12.46 6.09
C THR A 75 -17.36 -11.30 5.21
N PRO A 76 -16.64 -10.19 5.06
CA PRO A 76 -17.00 -9.08 4.18
C PRO A 76 -16.76 -9.44 2.70
N VAL A 77 -17.74 -10.10 2.09
CA VAL A 77 -17.62 -10.71 0.75
C VAL A 77 -17.30 -9.69 -0.33
N ASN A 78 -17.87 -8.49 -0.28
CA ASN A 78 -17.66 -7.48 -1.33
C ASN A 78 -16.23 -6.92 -1.30
N ALA A 79 -15.65 -6.74 -0.11
CA ALA A 79 -14.25 -6.33 0.03
C ALA A 79 -13.30 -7.46 -0.45
N LEU A 80 -13.62 -8.71 -0.12
CA LEU A 80 -12.87 -9.88 -0.60
C LEU A 80 -12.91 -10.02 -2.12
N LEU A 81 -14.09 -9.92 -2.74
CA LEU A 81 -14.23 -10.02 -4.19
C LEU A 81 -13.52 -8.87 -4.91
N MET A 82 -13.60 -7.65 -4.39
CA MET A 82 -12.91 -6.51 -4.98
C MET A 82 -11.39 -6.70 -4.92
N THR A 83 -10.83 -7.04 -3.76
CA THR A 83 -9.39 -7.28 -3.61
C THR A 83 -8.93 -8.41 -4.52
N GLN A 84 -9.67 -9.53 -4.57
CA GLN A 84 -9.33 -10.64 -5.45
C GLN A 84 -9.40 -10.28 -6.94
N CYS A 85 -10.39 -9.48 -7.34
CA CYS A 85 -10.50 -8.99 -8.72
C CYS A 85 -9.27 -8.18 -9.13
N PHE A 86 -8.82 -7.24 -8.28
CA PHE A 86 -7.59 -6.49 -8.53
C PHE A 86 -6.36 -7.39 -8.58
N THR A 87 -6.22 -8.35 -7.65
CA THR A 87 -5.11 -9.30 -7.66
C THR A 87 -5.05 -10.08 -8.97
N GLN A 88 -6.18 -10.60 -9.45
CA GLN A 88 -6.23 -11.32 -10.72
C GLN A 88 -5.88 -10.42 -11.91
N LEU A 89 -6.38 -9.18 -11.93
CA LEU A 89 -6.07 -8.21 -12.98
C LEU A 89 -4.56 -7.93 -13.06
N PHE A 90 -3.91 -7.69 -11.91
CA PHE A 90 -2.47 -7.46 -11.87
C PHE A 90 -1.65 -8.72 -12.22
N LEU A 91 -2.08 -9.91 -11.80
CA LEU A 91 -1.42 -11.17 -12.20
C LEU A 91 -1.46 -11.37 -13.72
N LEU A 92 -2.60 -11.10 -14.36
CA LEU A 92 -2.72 -11.16 -15.83
C LEU A 92 -1.83 -10.13 -16.51
N SER A 93 -1.58 -8.98 -15.87
CA SER A 93 -0.73 -7.92 -16.40
C SER A 93 0.75 -8.34 -16.44
N ILE A 94 1.18 -9.28 -15.61
CA ILE A 94 2.58 -9.78 -15.61
C ILE A 94 2.86 -10.65 -16.85
N LEU A 95 1.83 -11.26 -17.46
CA LEU A 95 2.01 -12.18 -18.60
C LEU A 95 2.48 -11.50 -19.88
N SER A 96 2.33 -10.17 -19.99
CA SER A 96 2.76 -9.40 -21.16
C SER A 96 3.94 -8.49 -20.79
N PRO A 97 5.06 -8.52 -21.54
CA PRO A 97 6.23 -7.68 -21.25
C PRO A 97 5.91 -6.17 -21.14
N ARG A 98 4.99 -5.67 -21.99
CA ARG A 98 4.56 -4.26 -21.96
C ARG A 98 3.76 -3.93 -20.70
N LEU A 99 2.95 -4.87 -20.22
CA LEU A 99 2.14 -4.71 -19.02
C LEU A 99 2.96 -4.96 -17.74
N ASN A 100 4.08 -5.69 -17.83
CA ASN A 100 5.00 -5.87 -16.72
C ASN A 100 5.65 -4.56 -16.26
N GLU A 101 6.05 -3.68 -17.18
CA GLU A 101 6.54 -2.34 -16.82
C GLU A 101 5.46 -1.52 -16.10
N THR A 102 4.21 -1.62 -16.58
CA THR A 102 3.05 -0.98 -15.94
C THR A 102 2.81 -1.55 -14.55
N TYR A 103 2.97 -2.87 -14.36
CA TYR A 103 2.87 -3.54 -13.08
C TYR A 103 3.95 -3.05 -12.10
N LEU A 104 5.21 -2.96 -12.53
CA LEU A 104 6.29 -2.42 -11.69
C LEU A 104 6.01 -0.98 -11.26
N ALA A 105 5.55 -0.13 -12.18
CA ALA A 105 5.14 1.23 -11.85
C ALA A 105 3.97 1.25 -10.84
N ALA A 106 2.98 0.37 -11.01
CA ALA A 106 1.86 0.25 -10.08
C ALA A 106 2.31 -0.19 -8.67
N ILE A 107 3.29 -1.10 -8.56
CA ILE A 107 3.90 -1.46 -7.27
C ILE A 107 4.54 -0.24 -6.62
N THR A 108 5.34 0.54 -7.37
CA THR A 108 5.99 1.74 -6.83
C THR A 108 4.98 2.78 -6.35
N ILE A 109 3.89 2.99 -7.10
CA ILE A 109 2.79 3.87 -6.68
C ILE A 109 2.11 3.32 -5.42
N ALA A 110 1.83 2.02 -5.36
CA ALA A 110 1.23 1.37 -4.20
C ALA A 110 2.10 1.50 -2.94
N THR A 111 3.42 1.30 -3.06
CA THR A 111 4.37 1.54 -1.96
C THR A 111 4.31 3.01 -1.50
N THR A 112 4.23 3.94 -2.44
CA THR A 112 4.11 5.38 -2.13
C THR A 112 2.82 5.70 -1.39
N LEU A 113 1.71 5.05 -1.74
CA LEU A 113 0.41 5.23 -1.07
C LEU A 113 0.44 4.83 0.41
N VAL A 114 1.29 3.88 0.79
CA VAL A 114 1.47 3.43 2.19
C VAL A 114 2.29 4.42 3.02
N LEU A 115 3.20 5.18 2.38
CA LEU A 115 4.05 6.14 3.08
C LEU A 115 3.27 7.30 3.68
N ILE A 116 2.18 7.74 3.04
CA ILE A 116 1.37 8.85 3.55
C ILE A 116 0.67 8.46 4.86
N PRO A 117 -0.06 7.32 4.98
CA PRO A 117 -0.54 6.81 6.26
C PRO A 117 0.57 6.67 7.32
N TYR A 118 1.78 6.24 6.95
CA TYR A 118 2.90 6.14 7.88
C TYR A 118 3.32 7.49 8.41
N LEU A 119 3.48 8.48 7.53
CA LEU A 119 3.80 9.86 7.91
C LEU A 119 2.70 10.47 8.79
N LEU A 120 1.43 10.30 8.42
CA LEU A 120 0.30 10.80 9.21
C LEU A 120 0.23 10.13 10.59
N SER A 121 0.51 8.82 10.66
CA SER A 121 0.55 8.08 11.92
C SER A 121 1.70 8.54 12.83
N SER A 122 2.90 8.77 12.26
CA SER A 122 4.04 9.27 13.02
C SER A 122 3.83 10.70 13.50
N LEU A 123 3.25 11.58 12.67
CA LEU A 123 2.87 12.95 13.06
C LEU A 123 1.80 12.95 14.16
N TYR A 124 0.82 12.07 14.07
CA TYR A 124 -0.19 11.89 15.12
C TYR A 124 0.45 11.37 16.42
N ALA A 125 1.42 10.47 16.33
CA ALA A 125 2.21 10.03 17.49
C ALA A 125 3.01 11.19 18.11
N VAL A 126 3.62 12.08 17.31
CA VAL A 126 4.29 13.29 17.81
C VAL A 126 3.30 14.20 18.54
N LYS A 127 2.14 14.48 17.93
CA LYS A 127 1.07 15.28 18.55
C LYS A 127 0.63 14.69 19.88
N THR A 128 0.45 13.38 19.94
CA THR A 128 0.00 12.66 21.15
C THR A 128 1.07 12.66 22.23
N ALA A 129 2.32 12.36 21.87
CA ALA A 129 3.46 12.39 22.79
C ALA A 129 3.72 13.80 23.35
N PHE A 130 3.47 14.85 22.55
CA PHE A 130 3.54 16.23 23.02
C PHE A 130 2.40 16.56 23.99
N SER A 131 1.17 16.14 23.69
CA SER A 131 0.00 16.36 24.55
C SER A 131 0.11 15.64 25.90
N LEU A 132 0.68 14.43 25.90
CA LEU A 132 0.85 13.58 27.08
C LEU A 132 2.25 13.70 27.72
N ARG A 133 3.05 14.70 27.32
CA ARG A 133 4.46 14.85 27.74
C ARG A 133 4.67 14.88 29.25
N LYS A 134 3.66 15.29 30.03
CA LYS A 134 3.71 15.31 31.51
C LYS A 134 3.43 13.95 32.16
N GLN A 135 2.78 13.03 31.44
CA GLN A 135 2.34 11.73 31.93
C GLN A 135 3.20 10.58 31.39
N GLU A 136 3.76 10.76 30.19
CA GLU A 136 4.50 9.74 29.46
C GLU A 136 6.00 10.03 29.37
N SER A 137 6.78 8.98 29.11
CA SER A 137 8.23 9.10 28.94
C SER A 137 8.61 10.00 27.74
N PRO A 138 9.60 10.89 27.86
CA PRO A 138 10.08 11.70 26.73
C PRO A 138 10.64 10.85 25.59
N ARG A 139 10.96 9.57 25.85
CA ARG A 139 11.39 8.60 24.82
C ARG A 139 10.35 8.43 23.71
N HIS A 140 9.05 8.49 24.03
CA HIS A 140 8.00 8.36 23.03
C HIS A 140 8.02 9.51 22.01
N LEU A 141 8.34 10.73 22.46
CA LEU A 141 8.50 11.87 21.57
C LEU A 141 9.71 11.69 20.65
N VAL A 142 10.84 11.22 21.17
CA VAL A 142 12.04 10.94 20.36
C VAL A 142 11.75 9.88 19.30
N ILE A 143 11.10 8.77 19.68
CA ILE A 143 10.73 7.70 18.74
C ILE A 143 9.78 8.22 17.66
N ALA A 144 8.76 9.02 18.04
CA ALA A 144 7.81 9.59 17.09
C ALA A 144 8.46 10.60 16.12
N LEU A 145 9.41 11.41 16.61
CA LEU A 145 10.18 12.34 15.79
C LEU A 145 11.08 11.59 14.80
N LEU A 146 11.79 10.56 15.26
CA LEU A 146 12.62 9.71 14.40
C LEU A 146 11.78 9.00 13.33
N GLY A 147 10.61 8.47 13.71
CA GLY A 147 9.68 7.85 12.75
C GLY A 147 9.15 8.83 11.71
N THR A 148 8.91 10.09 12.10
CA THR A 148 8.51 11.16 11.18
C THR A 148 9.64 11.53 10.23
N LEU A 149 10.87 11.70 10.75
CA LEU A 149 12.03 12.00 9.93
C LEU A 149 12.32 10.87 8.93
N TYR A 150 12.22 9.62 9.36
CA TYR A 150 12.36 8.46 8.49
C TYR A 150 11.29 8.41 7.40
N SER A 151 10.02 8.65 7.75
CA SER A 151 8.92 8.68 6.77
C SER A 151 9.13 9.78 5.72
N LEU A 152 9.56 10.97 6.14
CA LEU A 152 9.91 12.07 5.23
C LEU A 152 11.08 11.72 4.32
N TYR A 153 12.12 11.08 4.87
CA TYR A 153 13.27 10.62 4.09
C TYR A 153 12.87 9.60 3.02
N VAL A 154 12.04 8.61 3.37
CA VAL A 154 11.58 7.58 2.41
C VAL A 154 10.69 8.20 1.33
N ILE A 155 9.81 9.15 1.68
CA ILE A 155 9.00 9.89 0.70
C ILE A 155 9.90 10.65 -0.28
N TYR A 156 10.95 11.29 0.23
CA TYR A 156 11.94 11.97 -0.61
C TYR A 156 12.70 10.98 -1.51
N ALA A 157 13.10 9.82 -0.97
CA ALA A 157 13.88 8.81 -1.68
C ALA A 157 13.10 8.09 -2.80
N VAL A 158 11.81 7.82 -2.61
CA VAL A 158 10.95 7.19 -3.63
C VAL A 158 10.72 8.12 -4.83
N GLY A 159 10.80 9.42 -4.62
CA GLY A 159 10.71 10.44 -5.66
C GLY A 159 9.31 11.05 -5.79
N LEU A 160 9.29 12.37 -5.98
CA LEU A 160 8.07 13.18 -5.98
C LEU A 160 7.09 12.77 -7.08
N ARG A 161 7.59 12.18 -8.17
CA ARG A 161 6.81 11.72 -9.31
C ARG A 161 5.73 10.70 -8.93
N TYR A 162 6.09 9.67 -8.17
CA TYR A 162 5.13 8.66 -7.72
C TYR A 162 4.17 9.19 -6.67
N LEU A 163 4.59 10.18 -5.88
CA LEU A 163 3.72 10.89 -4.94
C LEU A 163 2.67 11.73 -5.67
N ILE A 164 3.03 12.36 -6.80
CA ILE A 164 2.04 13.05 -7.65
C ILE A 164 1.05 12.05 -8.25
N LEU A 165 1.54 10.92 -8.76
CA LEU A 165 0.66 9.87 -9.32
C LEU A 165 -0.27 9.25 -8.27
N SER A 166 0.16 9.17 -7.00
CA SER A 166 -0.69 8.65 -5.92
C SER A 166 -1.92 9.53 -5.64
N VAL A 167 -1.86 10.82 -5.98
CA VAL A 167 -3.01 11.74 -5.87
C VAL A 167 -4.20 11.26 -6.71
N LEU A 168 -3.96 10.62 -7.85
CA LEU A 168 -5.03 10.03 -8.67
C LEU A 168 -5.86 9.01 -7.87
N PHE A 169 -5.19 8.17 -7.07
CA PHE A 169 -5.83 7.18 -6.21
C PHE A 169 -6.54 7.85 -5.03
N TYR A 170 -5.98 8.92 -4.45
CA TYR A 170 -6.69 9.71 -3.44
C TYR A 170 -7.92 10.41 -4.01
N GLY A 171 -7.90 10.83 -5.27
CA GLY A 171 -9.07 11.32 -6.00
C GLY A 171 -10.18 10.27 -6.04
N ILE A 172 -9.87 9.04 -6.45
CA ILE A 172 -10.83 7.91 -6.44
C ILE A 172 -11.35 7.65 -5.01
N GLY A 173 -10.46 7.63 -4.03
CA GLY A 173 -10.84 7.47 -2.61
C GLY A 173 -11.79 8.57 -2.13
N SER A 174 -11.57 9.81 -2.54
CA SER A 174 -12.44 10.95 -2.21
C SER A 174 -13.85 10.82 -2.80
N LEU A 175 -13.99 10.23 -3.99
CA LEU A 175 -15.31 9.93 -4.59
C LEU A 175 -16.04 8.85 -3.79
N LEU A 176 -15.33 7.81 -3.36
CA LEU A 176 -15.89 6.77 -2.49
C LEU A 176 -16.34 7.36 -1.15
N PHE A 177 -15.57 8.30 -0.59
CA PHE A 177 -15.92 9.02 0.63
C PHE A 177 -17.19 9.88 0.47
N LEU A 178 -17.33 10.60 -0.65
CA LEU A 178 -18.55 11.35 -0.97
C LEU A 178 -19.77 10.42 -1.04
N ARG A 179 -19.61 9.25 -1.69
CA ARG A 179 -20.67 8.24 -1.76
C ARG A 179 -21.03 7.71 -0.37
N ALA A 180 -20.04 7.43 0.48
CA ALA A 180 -20.25 6.99 1.86
C ALA A 180 -21.05 8.02 2.69
N LYS A 181 -20.70 9.31 2.59
CA LYS A 181 -21.42 10.40 3.27
C LYS A 181 -22.86 10.54 2.78
N ARG A 182 -23.09 10.47 1.46
CA ARG A 182 -24.43 10.48 0.85
C ARG A 182 -25.30 9.33 1.37
N GLU A 183 -24.74 8.12 1.46
CA GLU A 183 -25.46 6.95 2.01
C GLU A 183 -25.85 7.12 3.48
N GLN A 184 -25.08 7.90 4.25
CA GLN A 184 -25.39 8.27 5.64
C GLN A 184 -26.32 9.48 5.76
N ARG A 185 -26.77 10.07 4.64
CA ARG A 185 -27.50 11.35 4.60
C ARG A 185 -26.75 12.50 5.29
N LYS A 186 -25.42 12.43 5.34
CA LYS A 186 -24.54 13.47 5.88
C LYS A 186 -23.85 14.20 4.74
N GLN A 187 -23.55 15.48 4.96
CA GLN A 187 -22.70 16.24 4.04
C GLN A 187 -21.27 16.33 4.59
N PRO A 188 -20.26 16.42 3.71
CA PRO A 188 -18.91 16.72 4.13
C PRO A 188 -18.84 18.10 4.82
N LYS A 189 -17.96 18.23 5.81
CA LYS A 189 -17.66 19.52 6.44
C LYS A 189 -17.02 20.49 5.42
N PRO A 190 -17.03 21.81 5.65
CA PRO A 190 -16.44 22.78 4.71
C PRO A 190 -14.96 22.51 4.39
N TRP A 191 -14.17 22.11 5.40
CA TRP A 191 -12.78 21.74 5.20
C TRP A 191 -12.62 20.40 4.46
N GLU A 192 -13.54 19.43 4.66
CA GLU A 192 -13.55 18.16 3.91
C GLU A 192 -13.82 18.46 2.42
N TRP A 193 -14.76 19.36 2.13
CA TRP A 193 -15.02 19.83 0.77
C TRP A 193 -13.80 20.47 0.11
N ALA A 194 -13.09 21.36 0.82
CA ALA A 194 -11.88 21.98 0.30
C ALA A 194 -10.82 20.93 -0.09
N VAL A 195 -10.61 19.92 0.76
CA VAL A 195 -9.69 18.81 0.49
C VAL A 195 -10.15 17.97 -0.69
N ILE A 196 -11.44 17.62 -0.76
CA ILE A 196 -11.99 16.81 -1.86
C ILE A 196 -11.87 17.54 -3.19
N ILE A 197 -12.21 18.82 -3.24
CA ILE A 197 -12.11 19.64 -4.47
C ILE A 197 -10.64 19.75 -4.90
N LEU A 198 -9.72 19.97 -3.95
CA LEU A 198 -8.29 20.00 -4.22
C LEU A 198 -7.81 18.65 -4.81
N LEU A 199 -8.16 17.53 -4.18
CA LEU A 199 -7.77 16.20 -4.64
C LEU A 199 -8.36 15.86 -6.01
N LEU A 200 -9.63 16.17 -6.25
CA LEU A 200 -10.28 15.92 -7.54
C LEU A 200 -9.75 16.83 -8.64
N GLY A 201 -9.53 18.12 -8.34
CA GLY A 201 -8.97 19.08 -9.29
C GLY A 201 -7.54 18.73 -9.69
N THR A 202 -6.69 18.40 -8.72
CA THR A 202 -5.32 17.95 -8.98
C THR A 202 -5.30 16.60 -9.72
N SER A 203 -6.16 15.65 -9.35
CA SER A 203 -6.30 14.39 -10.07
C SER A 203 -6.71 14.58 -11.54
N ALA A 204 -7.70 15.44 -11.80
CA ALA A 204 -8.16 15.76 -13.15
C ALA A 204 -7.05 16.45 -13.98
N LEU A 205 -6.28 17.36 -13.36
CA LEU A 205 -5.14 18.01 -14.00
C LEU A 205 -4.06 16.99 -14.38
N ILE A 206 -3.68 16.10 -13.44
CA ILE A 206 -2.67 15.06 -13.69
C ILE A 206 -3.14 14.12 -14.80
N ALA A 207 -4.39 13.66 -14.75
CA ALA A 207 -4.97 12.82 -15.80
C ALA A 207 -4.94 13.53 -17.17
N GLY A 208 -5.30 14.81 -17.24
CA GLY A 208 -5.23 15.60 -18.46
C GLY A 208 -3.79 15.78 -18.99
N LEU A 209 -2.82 15.97 -18.10
CA LEU A 209 -1.40 16.09 -18.48
C LEU A 209 -0.80 14.77 -18.98
N LEU A 210 -1.26 13.64 -18.43
CA LEU A 210 -0.91 12.30 -18.92
C LEU A 210 -1.51 12.05 -20.32
N LEU A 211 -2.79 12.38 -20.52
CA LEU A 211 -3.49 12.19 -21.80
C LEU A 211 -2.96 13.10 -22.92
N THR A 212 -2.47 14.30 -22.58
CA THR A 212 -1.87 15.23 -23.53
C THR A 212 -0.39 14.94 -23.83
N GLY A 213 0.17 13.87 -23.25
CA GLY A 213 1.56 13.46 -23.47
C GLY A 213 2.61 14.42 -22.90
N ARG A 214 2.20 15.43 -22.11
CA ARG A 214 3.12 16.39 -21.47
C ARG A 214 3.87 15.78 -20.29
N ILE A 215 3.36 14.68 -19.73
CA ILE A 215 4.01 13.88 -18.70
C ILE A 215 4.10 12.45 -19.25
N THR A 216 5.31 11.98 -19.52
CA THR A 216 5.56 10.57 -19.87
C THR A 216 5.69 9.74 -18.60
N LEU A 217 5.13 8.52 -18.62
CA LEU A 217 5.30 7.47 -17.60
C LEU A 217 6.72 6.89 -17.62
#